data_AF-A0A0K0G1D4-F1
#
_entry.id   AF-A0A0K0G1D4-F1
#
_cell.length_a   1.000
_cell.length_b   1.000
_cell.length_c   1.000
_cell.angle_alpha   90.00
_cell.angle_beta   90.00
_cell.angle_gamma   90.00
#
_symmetry.space_group_name_H-M   'P 1'
#
loop_
_entity.id
_entity.type
_entity.pdbx_description
1 polymer ?
#
loop_
_entity_poly.entity_id
_entity_poly.type
_entity_poly.pdbx_seq_one_letter_code
_entity_poly.pdbx_strand_id
1 'polypeptide(L)'
;MMNRLFQVPSYILPRTTNLITRTVSTTQTFLGPKVQAYKVDKSFVETDAEKLCKYVCINYLTEVKEPGPEIKPDSEYPKWLFELNLSEPKELEDMDPDVDGWLYYRCLLKRYHEQNRRLKKLKFKFLHIQNSPSFKDLDGNTKRARFMRKTHPSNCS
;
A
#
# COMPACT_ATOMS: atom_id res chain seq x y z
N MET A 1 -31.35 0.50 -44.52
CA MET A 1 -32.37 -0.08 -43.61
C MET A 1 -32.14 0.49 -42.22
N MET A 2 -33.24 0.89 -41.56
CA MET A 2 -33.28 1.92 -40.52
C MET A 2 -32.92 1.38 -39.13
N ASN A 3 -31.96 2.02 -38.46
CA ASN A 3 -31.67 1.80 -37.04
C ASN A 3 -32.81 2.36 -36.18
N ARG A 4 -33.63 1.49 -35.57
CA ARG A 4 -34.60 1.88 -34.55
C ARG A 4 -33.89 2.06 -33.21
N LEU A 5 -33.61 3.31 -32.86
CA LEU A 5 -33.24 3.70 -31.50
C LEU A 5 -34.47 3.52 -30.61
N PHE A 6 -34.43 2.55 -29.69
CA PHE A 6 -35.39 2.47 -28.60
C PHE A 6 -35.11 3.61 -27.61
N GLN A 7 -36.01 4.58 -27.55
CA GLN A 7 -35.93 5.71 -26.63
C GLN A 7 -36.77 5.39 -25.39
N VAL A 8 -36.11 5.08 -24.28
CA VAL A 8 -36.76 4.82 -22.99
C VAL A 8 -36.77 6.12 -22.19
N PRO A 9 -37.93 6.65 -21.76
CA PRO A 9 -37.96 7.88 -20.96
C PRO A 9 -37.53 7.56 -19.52
N SER A 10 -36.35 8.04 -19.12
CA SER A 10 -35.87 7.95 -17.73
C SER A 10 -36.49 9.06 -16.88
N TYR A 11 -37.60 8.76 -16.20
CA TYR A 11 -38.10 9.64 -15.14
C TYR A 11 -37.28 9.40 -13.87
N ILE A 12 -36.27 10.24 -13.63
CA ILE A 12 -35.53 10.27 -12.36
C ILE A 12 -36.33 11.14 -11.40
N LEU A 13 -37.10 10.53 -10.49
CA LEU A 13 -37.64 11.23 -9.33
C LEU A 13 -36.55 11.30 -8.24
N PRO A 14 -36.14 12.49 -7.78
CA PRO A 14 -35.21 12.58 -6.66
C PRO A 14 -35.92 12.20 -5.37
N ARG A 15 -35.63 10.99 -4.86
CA ARG A 15 -36.06 10.57 -3.53
C ARG A 15 -35.13 11.24 -2.50
N THR A 16 -35.48 12.45 -2.07
CA THR A 16 -34.73 13.14 -1.02
C THR A 16 -35.07 12.50 0.33
N THR A 17 -34.28 11.53 0.77
CA THR A 17 -34.33 11.07 2.17
C THR A 17 -33.42 11.98 3.00
N ASN A 18 -34.03 12.84 3.81
CA ASN A 18 -33.29 13.62 4.81
C ASN A 18 -32.87 12.69 5.95
N LEU A 19 -31.64 12.17 5.89
CA LEU A 19 -31.04 11.46 7.02
C LEU A 19 -30.46 12.51 7.98
N ILE A 20 -31.22 12.84 9.03
CA ILE A 20 -30.70 13.62 10.16
C ILE A 20 -29.79 12.70 10.96
N THR A 21 -28.50 12.70 10.65
CA THR A 21 -27.50 12.03 11.49
C THR A 21 -27.23 12.90 12.71
N ARG A 22 -27.62 12.43 13.89
CA ARG A 22 -27.21 13.06 15.15
C ARG A 22 -25.70 12.81 15.32
N THR A 23 -24.88 13.84 15.16
CA THR A 23 -23.47 13.78 15.54
C THR A 23 -23.38 13.78 17.07
N VAL A 24 -23.28 12.60 17.68
CA VAL A 24 -22.89 12.52 19.09
C VAL A 24 -21.40 12.84 19.14
N SER A 25 -21.07 14.04 19.63
CA SER A 25 -19.70 14.44 19.91
C SER A 25 -19.20 13.68 21.13
N THR A 26 -18.71 12.46 20.93
CA THR A 26 -18.08 11.68 21.99
C THR A 26 -16.63 12.14 22.15
N THR A 27 -16.43 13.32 22.73
CA THR A 27 -15.11 13.71 23.27
C THR A 27 -15.25 14.02 24.76
N GLN A 28 -15.61 13.00 25.54
CA GLN A 28 -15.13 12.96 26.93
C GLN A 28 -13.67 12.53 26.87
N THR A 29 -12.77 13.50 26.77
CA THR A 29 -11.35 13.28 27.02
C THR A 29 -11.17 13.03 28.51
N PHE A 30 -11.34 11.78 28.93
CA PHE A 30 -10.84 11.33 30.22
C PHE A 30 -9.32 11.47 30.20
N LEU A 31 -8.80 12.51 30.85
CA LEU A 31 -7.37 12.70 31.12
C LEU A 31 -6.96 11.77 32.29
N GLY A 32 -7.14 10.47 32.10
CA GLY A 32 -6.52 9.48 32.98
C GLY A 32 -5.01 9.49 32.77
N PRO A 33 -4.20 9.10 33.77
CA PRO A 33 -2.78 8.88 33.57
C PRO A 33 -2.61 7.91 32.39
N LYS A 34 -1.85 8.34 31.38
CA LYS A 34 -1.57 7.54 30.20
C LYS A 34 -0.82 6.29 30.66
N VAL A 35 -1.54 5.18 30.82
CA VAL A 35 -0.96 3.87 31.09
C VAL A 35 -0.04 3.59 29.91
N GLN A 36 1.26 3.81 30.11
CA GLN A 36 2.26 3.38 29.17
C GLN A 36 2.26 1.87 29.26
N ALA A 37 1.71 1.20 28.25
CA ALA A 37 1.83 -0.24 28.15
C ALA A 37 3.32 -0.57 28.18
N TYR A 38 3.79 -1.20 29.25
CA TYR A 38 5.12 -1.76 29.29
C TYR A 38 5.14 -2.86 28.23
N LYS A 39 6.00 -2.70 27.23
CA LYS A 39 6.23 -3.77 26.26
C LYS A 39 7.07 -4.81 26.98
N VAL A 40 6.49 -5.98 27.24
CA VAL A 40 7.27 -7.15 27.62
C VAL A 40 8.15 -7.50 26.43
N ASP A 41 9.46 -7.40 26.61
CA ASP A 41 10.45 -7.77 25.61
C ASP A 41 10.42 -9.29 25.44
N LYS A 42 9.81 -9.73 24.33
CA LYS A 42 9.64 -11.15 23.97
C LYS A 42 10.78 -11.65 23.07
N SER A 43 11.85 -10.88 22.96
CA SER A 43 12.94 -11.09 22.00
C SER A 43 14.12 -11.84 22.62
N PHE A 44 13.90 -12.71 23.60
CA PHE A 44 14.97 -13.60 24.05
C PHE A 44 15.37 -14.50 22.88
N VAL A 45 16.65 -14.46 22.52
CA VAL A 45 17.24 -15.28 21.47
C VAL A 45 18.32 -16.13 22.11
N GLU A 46 18.24 -17.44 21.91
CA GLU A 46 19.26 -18.38 22.39
C GLU A 46 20.61 -18.10 21.72
N THR A 47 21.70 -18.18 22.49
CA THR A 47 23.06 -17.84 22.02
C THR A 47 23.98 -19.05 21.87
N ASP A 48 23.57 -20.20 22.39
CA ASP A 48 24.34 -21.44 22.32
C ASP A 48 24.28 -22.05 20.91
N ALA A 49 25.45 -22.19 20.28
CA ALA A 49 25.57 -22.68 18.91
C ALA A 49 25.13 -24.15 18.76
N GLU A 50 25.43 -25.01 19.73
CA GLU A 50 25.07 -26.43 19.65
C GLU A 50 23.54 -26.63 19.68
N LYS A 51 22.88 -25.86 20.55
CA LYS A 51 21.42 -25.83 20.65
C LYS A 51 20.76 -25.30 19.37
N LEU A 52 21.30 -24.23 18.78
CA LEU A 52 20.79 -23.63 17.55
C LEU A 52 20.95 -24.52 16.31
N CYS A 53 22.01 -25.33 16.24
CA CYS A 53 22.21 -26.27 15.15
C CYS A 53 21.29 -27.49 15.24
N LYS A 54 20.86 -27.86 16.46
CA LYS A 54 20.04 -29.06 16.69
C LYS A 54 18.53 -28.78 16.68
N TYR A 55 18.10 -27.61 17.13
CA TYR A 55 16.68 -27.31 17.35
C TYR A 55 16.23 -26.01 16.66
N VAL A 56 14.96 -25.98 16.27
CA VAL A 56 14.30 -24.78 15.75
C VAL A 56 13.93 -23.86 16.92
N CYS A 57 14.80 -22.90 17.23
CA CYS A 57 14.61 -21.94 18.31
C CYS A 57 13.69 -20.77 17.93
N ILE A 58 12.47 -21.07 17.47
CA ILE A 58 11.39 -20.09 17.29
C ILE A 58 10.56 -20.07 18.58
N ASN A 59 10.08 -18.90 19.02
CA ASN A 59 9.16 -18.75 20.16
C ASN A 59 7.80 -19.43 19.89
N TYR A 60 7.77 -20.76 19.79
CA TYR A 60 6.62 -21.52 19.36
C TYR A 60 5.61 -21.73 20.51
N LEU A 61 6.10 -21.83 21.75
CA LEU A 61 5.30 -21.92 22.98
C LEU A 61 6.06 -21.28 24.14
N THR A 62 5.61 -20.12 24.64
CA THR A 62 6.25 -19.43 25.79
C THR A 62 6.08 -20.19 27.12
N GLU A 63 5.13 -21.11 27.17
CA GLU A 63 4.74 -21.85 28.38
C GLU A 63 5.57 -23.13 28.57
N VAL A 64 6.19 -23.63 27.50
CA VAL A 64 6.94 -24.88 27.51
C VAL A 64 8.43 -24.56 27.58
N LYS A 65 9.11 -25.06 28.62
CA LYS A 65 10.55 -24.84 28.86
C LYS A 65 11.46 -25.66 27.93
N GLU A 66 10.87 -26.50 27.08
CA GLU A 66 11.59 -27.39 26.18
C GLU A 66 12.10 -26.64 24.94
N PRO A 67 13.26 -27.04 24.39
CA PRO A 67 13.71 -26.53 23.10
C PRO A 67 12.69 -26.88 22.01
N GLY A 68 12.62 -26.05 20.96
CA GLY A 68 11.71 -26.29 19.84
C GLY A 68 11.98 -27.57 19.05
N PRO A 69 11.20 -27.83 17.99
CA PRO A 69 11.33 -29.04 17.19
C PRO A 69 12.77 -29.30 16.71
N GLU A 70 13.21 -30.56 16.75
CA GLU A 70 14.56 -30.96 16.30
C GLU A 70 14.70 -30.89 14.77
N ILE A 71 15.88 -30.44 14.31
CA ILE A 71 16.25 -30.38 12.90
C ILE A 71 16.70 -31.77 12.47
N LYS A 72 15.99 -32.31 11.48
CA LYS A 72 16.20 -33.66 10.92
C LYS A 72 17.25 -33.65 9.82
N PRO A 73 17.76 -34.82 9.38
CA PRO A 73 18.62 -34.88 8.20
C PRO A 73 17.87 -34.48 6.92
N ASP A 74 18.60 -33.96 5.93
CA ASP A 74 18.05 -33.44 4.67
C ASP A 74 17.14 -34.43 3.92
N SER A 75 17.38 -35.74 4.07
CA SER A 75 16.59 -36.82 3.45
C SER A 75 15.13 -36.88 3.91
N GLU A 76 14.83 -36.35 5.11
CA GLU A 76 13.45 -36.33 5.64
C GLU A 76 12.63 -35.15 5.09
N TYR A 77 13.31 -34.13 4.57
CA TYR A 77 12.65 -32.95 4.03
C TYR A 77 12.34 -33.12 2.54
N PRO A 78 11.25 -32.51 2.06
CA PRO A 78 10.87 -32.60 0.67
C PRO A 78 11.89 -31.86 -0.21
N LYS A 79 12.21 -32.44 -1.38
CA LYS A 79 13.24 -31.93 -2.30
C LYS A 79 13.04 -30.46 -2.69
N TRP A 80 11.80 -30.02 -2.87
CA TRP A 80 11.48 -28.63 -3.25
C TRP A 80 11.97 -27.59 -2.25
N LEU A 81 12.21 -27.97 -0.98
CA LEU A 81 12.72 -27.05 0.04
C LEU A 81 14.10 -26.49 -0.34
N PHE A 82 14.95 -27.34 -0.94
CA PHE A 82 16.30 -26.98 -1.36
C PHE A 82 16.36 -26.36 -2.76
N GLU A 83 15.24 -26.37 -3.49
CA GLU A 83 15.08 -25.75 -4.81
C GLU A 83 14.53 -24.31 -4.70
N LEU A 84 14.31 -23.80 -3.48
CA LEU A 84 13.82 -22.43 -3.25
C LEU A 84 14.89 -21.39 -3.64
N ASN A 85 14.46 -20.34 -4.33
CA ASN A 85 15.30 -19.20 -4.66
C ASN A 85 15.55 -18.35 -3.39
N LEU A 86 16.76 -18.43 -2.85
CA LEU A 86 17.22 -17.63 -1.69
C LEU A 86 17.84 -16.29 -2.11
N SER A 87 17.87 -15.99 -3.41
CA SER A 87 18.36 -14.72 -3.93
C SER A 87 17.43 -13.56 -3.58
N GLU A 88 17.95 -12.34 -3.70
CA GLU A 88 17.12 -11.14 -3.59
C GLU A 88 15.95 -11.20 -4.60
N PRO A 89 14.74 -10.72 -4.22
CA PRO A 89 13.64 -10.62 -5.16
C PRO A 89 14.03 -9.77 -6.37
N LYS A 90 13.82 -10.31 -7.57
CA LYS A 90 14.06 -9.58 -8.83
C LYS A 90 13.22 -8.30 -8.89
N GLU A 91 13.77 -7.27 -9.52
CA GLU A 91 13.01 -6.06 -9.82
C GLU A 91 12.01 -6.30 -10.96
N LEU A 92 10.97 -5.46 -11.05
CA LEU A 92 9.93 -5.60 -12.06
C LEU A 92 10.47 -5.49 -13.50
N GLU A 93 11.54 -4.72 -13.70
CA GLU A 93 12.14 -4.45 -15.01
C GLU A 93 12.94 -5.67 -15.53
N ASP A 94 13.44 -6.51 -14.64
CA ASP A 94 14.20 -7.72 -14.96
C ASP A 94 13.31 -8.98 -15.08
N MET A 95 12.01 -8.84 -14.80
CA MET A 95 11.06 -9.94 -14.81
C MET A 95 10.33 -10.03 -16.15
N ASP A 96 10.13 -11.25 -16.63
CA ASP A 96 9.40 -11.52 -17.87
C ASP A 96 7.99 -12.04 -17.54
N PRO A 97 6.90 -11.45 -18.11
CA PRO A 97 5.54 -11.94 -17.91
C PRO A 97 5.34 -13.40 -18.35
N ASP A 98 6.08 -13.89 -19.33
CA ASP A 98 5.90 -15.25 -19.87
C ASP A 98 6.67 -16.30 -19.03
N VAL A 99 7.80 -15.92 -18.44
CA VAL A 99 8.66 -16.81 -17.64
C VAL A 99 8.30 -16.79 -16.16
N ASP A 100 8.21 -15.60 -15.55
CA ASP A 100 7.93 -15.45 -14.12
C ASP A 100 6.41 -15.43 -13.81
N GLY A 101 5.58 -15.26 -14.85
CA GLY A 101 4.13 -15.40 -14.78
C GLY A 101 3.47 -14.55 -13.70
N TRP A 102 2.89 -15.20 -12.70
CA TRP A 102 2.13 -14.53 -11.63
C TRP A 102 2.98 -13.57 -10.79
N LEU A 103 4.26 -13.86 -10.59
CA LEU A 103 5.14 -13.01 -9.77
C LEU A 103 5.31 -11.62 -10.40
N TYR A 104 5.44 -11.55 -11.73
CA TYR A 104 5.52 -10.29 -12.47
C TYR A 104 4.31 -9.40 -12.20
N TYR A 105 3.10 -9.94 -12.39
CA TYR A 105 1.86 -9.18 -12.20
C TYR A 105 1.65 -8.74 -10.74
N ARG A 106 2.04 -9.58 -9.78
CA ARG A 106 2.02 -9.22 -8.36
C ARG A 106 2.95 -8.02 -8.07
N CYS A 107 4.17 -8.03 -8.61
CA CYS A 107 5.11 -6.92 -8.49
C CYS A 107 4.59 -5.64 -9.17
N LEU A 108 3.99 -5.76 -10.37
CA LEU A 108 3.38 -4.66 -11.10
C LEU A 108 2.25 -4.00 -10.29
N LEU A 109 1.35 -4.79 -9.71
CA LEU A 109 0.25 -4.29 -8.88
C LEU A 109 0.76 -3.59 -7.61
N LYS A 110 1.77 -4.15 -6.96
CA LYS A 110 2.42 -3.52 -5.80
C LYS A 110 2.94 -2.13 -6.15
N ARG A 111 3.66 -2.01 -7.27
CA ARG A 111 4.21 -0.74 -7.76
C ARG A 111 3.12 0.27 -8.13
N TYR A 112 2.03 -0.18 -8.76
CA TYR A 112 0.86 0.65 -9.04
C TYR A 112 0.24 1.23 -7.75
N HIS A 113 0.06 0.41 -6.71
CA HIS A 113 -0.48 0.88 -5.44
C HIS A 113 0.45 1.86 -4.73
N GLU A 114 1.76 1.62 -4.75
CA GLU A 114 2.77 2.53 -4.19
C GLU A 114 2.76 3.89 -4.89
N GLN A 115 2.72 3.91 -6.22
CA GLN A 115 2.60 5.14 -7.00
C GLN A 115 1.32 5.90 -6.64
N ASN A 116 0.18 5.21 -6.55
CA ASN A 116 -1.08 5.82 -6.16
C ASN A 116 -1.06 6.38 -4.73
N ARG A 117 -0.43 5.70 -3.78
CA ARG A 117 -0.23 6.22 -2.41
C ARG A 117 0.63 7.49 -2.44
N ARG A 118 1.71 7.50 -3.23
CA ARG A 118 2.58 8.68 -3.42
C ARG A 118 1.80 9.84 -4.03
N LEU A 119 1.03 9.60 -5.10
CA LEU A 119 0.21 10.63 -5.74
C LEU A 119 -0.84 11.18 -4.79
N LYS A 120 -1.56 10.33 -4.04
CA LYS A 120 -2.52 10.77 -3.02
C LYS A 120 -1.86 11.66 -1.97
N LYS A 121 -0.67 11.30 -1.48
CA LYS A 121 0.10 12.12 -0.53
C LYS A 121 0.47 13.48 -1.13
N LEU A 122 0.93 13.51 -2.38
CA LEU A 122 1.33 14.75 -3.06
C LEU A 122 0.15 15.67 -3.36
N LYS A 123 -1.03 15.11 -3.72
CA LYS A 123 -2.26 15.88 -3.99
C LYS A 123 -2.61 16.82 -2.84
N PHE A 124 -2.52 16.34 -1.61
CA PHE A 124 -2.89 17.13 -0.43
C PHE A 124 -1.73 17.93 0.17
N LYS A 125 -0.47 17.50 -0.03
CA LYS A 125 0.72 18.15 0.56
C LYS A 125 0.89 19.61 0.12
N PHE A 126 0.49 19.95 -1.10
CA PHE A 126 0.64 21.29 -1.65
C PHE A 126 -0.68 22.05 -1.82
N LEU A 127 -1.75 21.62 -1.14
CA LEU A 127 -3.09 22.24 -1.28
C LEU A 127 -3.05 23.76 -0.99
N HIS A 128 -2.31 24.16 0.03
CA HIS A 128 -2.06 25.57 0.37
C HIS A 128 -1.31 26.36 -0.72
N ILE A 129 -0.46 25.72 -1.53
CA ILE A 129 0.25 26.34 -2.65
C ILE A 129 -0.66 26.42 -3.88
N GLN A 130 -1.50 25.41 -4.11
CA GLN A 130 -2.44 25.36 -5.25
C GLN A 130 -3.48 26.50 -5.22
N ASN A 131 -3.87 26.97 -4.02
CA ASN A 131 -4.80 28.09 -3.84
C ASN A 131 -4.10 29.41 -3.46
N SER A 132 -2.77 29.46 -3.47
CA SER A 132 -2.04 30.66 -3.05
C SER A 132 -2.29 31.83 -4.03
N PRO A 133 -2.40 33.08 -3.53
CA PRO A 133 -2.49 34.26 -4.39
C PRO A 133 -1.32 34.38 -5.38
N SER A 134 -0.17 33.79 -5.05
CA SER A 134 1.02 33.73 -5.91
C SER A 134 0.78 32.92 -7.20
N PHE A 135 -0.04 31.86 -7.12
CA PHE A 135 -0.47 31.03 -8.25
C PHE A 135 -1.75 31.53 -8.93
N LYS A 136 -2.29 32.69 -8.53
CA LYS A 136 -3.42 33.33 -9.21
C LYS A 136 -2.95 34.58 -9.95
N ASP A 137 -3.50 34.80 -11.13
CA ASP A 137 -3.39 36.08 -11.83
C ASP A 137 -4.24 37.14 -11.11
N LEU A 138 -4.05 38.42 -11.44
CA LEU A 138 -4.81 39.53 -10.85
C LEU A 138 -6.33 39.35 -11.05
N ASP A 139 -6.71 38.66 -12.13
CA ASP A 139 -8.09 38.32 -12.49
C ASP A 139 -8.63 37.07 -11.74
N GLY A 140 -7.87 36.51 -10.80
CA GLY A 140 -8.25 35.35 -9.98
C GLY A 140 -8.09 33.99 -10.66
N ASN A 141 -7.67 33.96 -11.93
CA ASN A 141 -7.43 32.74 -12.70
C ASN A 141 -6.15 32.01 -12.25
N THR A 142 -6.12 30.68 -12.25
CA THR A 142 -4.92 29.92 -11.82
C THR A 142 -3.80 30.02 -12.87
N LYS A 143 -2.66 30.61 -12.50
CA LYS A 143 -1.44 30.69 -13.31
C LYS A 143 -1.01 29.28 -13.73
N ARG A 144 -1.16 28.96 -15.01
CA ARG A 144 -0.50 27.78 -15.58
C ARG A 144 1.00 28.01 -15.56
N ALA A 145 1.73 27.11 -14.89
CA ALA A 145 3.18 27.19 -14.82
C ALA A 145 3.77 27.24 -16.24
N ARG A 146 4.77 28.12 -16.46
CA ARG A 146 5.34 28.38 -17.80
C ARG A 146 5.82 27.11 -18.51
N PHE A 147 6.33 26.13 -17.78
CA PHE A 147 6.79 24.85 -18.33
C PHE A 147 5.66 23.95 -18.88
N MET A 148 4.40 24.18 -18.46
CA MET A 148 3.22 23.47 -18.99
C MET A 148 2.62 24.15 -20.23
N ARG A 149 3.10 25.35 -20.59
CA ARG A 149 2.74 25.96 -21.87
C ARG A 149 3.54 25.24 -22.94
N LYS A 150 2.91 24.27 -23.62
CA LYS A 150 3.45 23.71 -24.85
C LYS A 150 3.61 24.87 -25.84
N THR A 151 4.81 25.41 -25.98
CA THR A 151 5.13 26.26 -27.12
C THR A 151 5.24 25.32 -28.31
N HIS A 152 4.13 25.08 -29.00
CA HIS A 152 4.27 24.64 -30.38
C HIS A 152 4.92 25.81 -31.13
N PRO A 153 6.10 25.64 -31.74
CA PRO A 153 6.59 26.65 -32.66
C PRO A 153 5.57 26.73 -33.79
N SER A 154 4.82 27.83 -33.82
CA SER A 154 3.96 28.19 -34.94
C SER A 154 4.84 28.46 -36.15
N ASN A 155 4.65 27.68 -37.21
CA ASN A 155 5.16 27.90 -38.57
C ASN A 155 6.66 28.24 -38.69
N CYS A 156 7.47 27.21 -38.92
CA CYS A 156 8.59 27.35 -39.84
C CYS A 156 8.04 27.05 -41.24
N SER A 157 7.78 28.12 -42.00
CA SER A 157 7.69 28.06 -43.47
C SER A 157 9.08 27.92 -44.07
#